data_AF-A0A926Y4Z0-F1
#
_entry.id   AF-A0A926Y4Z0-F1
#
_cell.length_a   1.000
_cell.length_b   1.000
_cell.length_c   1.000
_cell.angle_alpha   90.00
_cell.angle_beta   90.00
_cell.angle_gamma   90.00
#
_symmetry.space_group_name_H-M   'P 1'
#
loop_
_entity.id
_entity.type
_entity.pdbx_description
1 polymer ?
#
loop_
_entity_poly.entity_id
_entity_poly.type
_entity_poly.pdbx_seq_one_letter_code
_entity_poly.pdbx_strand_id
1 'polypeptide(L)'
;MSSAIGRSSMKHFRRLTIAGIVFAGLGAALAITNPRPASFDQYATERLSEYLQTEVCPDAGSLLTGACSQAIQDNQTAIASLVAKGTRRENYGLWSVYQTNLSLDPLLPSLLDGSLPSYYVETIGILNGFHIIKAEER
;
A
#
# COMPACT_ATOMS: atom_id res chain seq x y z
N MET A 1 9.27 50.98 -30.58
CA MET A 1 8.67 50.25 -29.44
C MET A 1 8.05 48.89 -29.79
N SER A 2 8.09 48.41 -31.05
CA SER A 2 7.50 47.11 -31.44
C SER A 2 8.37 45.88 -31.09
N SER A 3 9.71 46.03 -31.01
CA SER A 3 10.65 44.91 -30.80
C SER A 3 10.67 44.33 -29.36
N ALA A 4 10.34 45.15 -28.34
CA ALA A 4 10.41 44.72 -26.94
C ALA A 4 9.26 43.76 -26.55
N ILE A 5 8.08 43.93 -27.16
CA ILE A 5 6.88 43.13 -26.89
C ILE A 5 7.05 41.70 -27.43
N GLY A 6 7.60 41.54 -28.64
CA GLY A 6 7.89 40.23 -29.23
C GLY A 6 8.96 39.44 -28.47
N ARG A 7 10.00 40.11 -27.96
CA ARG A 7 11.06 39.47 -27.15
C ARG A 7 10.55 39.00 -25.79
N SER A 8 9.59 39.71 -25.19
CA SER A 8 8.97 39.29 -23.91
C SER A 8 8.11 38.04 -24.09
N SER A 9 7.23 38.03 -25.10
CA SER A 9 6.34 36.90 -25.41
C SER A 9 7.10 35.59 -25.65
N MET A 10 8.20 35.65 -26.42
CA MET A 10 9.07 34.49 -26.68
C MET A 10 9.71 33.89 -25.42
N LYS A 11 10.05 34.73 -24.43
CA LYS A 11 10.62 34.27 -23.16
C LYS A 11 9.59 33.54 -22.31
N HIS A 12 8.33 33.98 -22.32
CA HIS A 12 7.24 33.30 -21.64
C HIS A 12 6.88 31.98 -22.31
N PHE A 13 6.80 31.95 -23.64
CA PHE A 13 6.59 30.71 -24.40
C PHE A 13 7.68 29.66 -24.10
N ARG A 14 8.95 30.05 -24.16
CA ARG A 14 10.07 29.14 -23.83
C ARG A 14 10.00 28.61 -22.40
N ARG A 15 9.64 29.45 -21.42
CA ARG A 15 9.47 29.02 -20.02
C ARG A 15 8.33 28.02 -19.87
N LEU A 16 7.21 28.23 -20.56
CA LEU A 16 6.08 27.31 -20.54
C LEU A 16 6.44 25.98 -21.21
N THR A 17 7.19 25.98 -22.32
CA THR A 17 7.67 24.75 -22.95
C THR A 17 8.59 23.96 -22.02
N ILE A 18 9.56 24.62 -21.38
CA ILE A 18 10.47 23.97 -20.42
C ILE A 18 9.68 23.37 -19.26
N ALA A 19 8.76 24.13 -18.67
CA ALA A 19 7.91 23.64 -17.58
C ALA A 19 7.09 22.42 -18.03
N GLY A 20 6.49 22.46 -19.22
CA GLY A 20 5.73 21.34 -19.80
C GLY A 20 6.58 20.08 -19.94
N ILE A 21 7.81 20.19 -20.46
CA ILE A 21 8.73 19.05 -20.60
C ILE A 21 9.09 18.48 -19.22
N VAL A 22 9.37 19.34 -18.23
CA VAL A 22 9.68 18.90 -16.87
C VAL A 22 8.51 18.14 -16.24
N PHE A 23 7.29 18.68 -16.32
CA PHE A 23 6.11 18.01 -15.78
C PHE A 23 5.79 16.69 -16.50
N ALA A 24 5.95 16.64 -17.83
CA ALA A 24 5.79 15.41 -18.59
C ALA A 24 6.84 14.35 -18.16
N GLY A 25 8.08 14.76 -17.96
CA GLY A 25 9.15 13.88 -17.48
C GLY A 25 8.86 13.33 -16.08
N LEU A 26 8.41 14.18 -15.15
CA LEU A 26 8.02 13.76 -13.80
C LEU A 26 6.81 12.81 -13.82
N GLY A 27 5.79 13.10 -14.63
CA GLY A 27 4.64 12.22 -14.80
C GLY A 27 5.04 10.84 -15.35
N ALA A 28 5.91 10.81 -16.36
CA ALA A 28 6.43 9.55 -16.89
C ALA A 28 7.23 8.77 -15.83
N ALA A 29 8.10 9.45 -15.06
CA ALA A 29 8.86 8.82 -13.99
C ALA A 29 7.95 8.22 -12.90
N LEU A 30 6.91 8.94 -12.49
CA LEU A 30 5.91 8.45 -11.54
C LEU A 30 5.16 7.24 -12.09
N ALA A 31 4.71 7.28 -13.33
CA ALA A 31 4.03 6.15 -13.96
C ALA A 31 4.93 4.89 -14.04
N ILE A 32 6.21 5.06 -14.36
CA ILE A 32 7.17 3.96 -14.49
C ILE A 32 7.53 3.36 -13.12
N THR A 33 7.65 4.21 -12.09
CA THR A 33 7.99 3.81 -10.72
C THR A 33 6.76 3.49 -9.86
N ASN A 34 5.56 3.53 -10.43
CA ASN A 34 4.35 3.09 -9.73
C ASN A 34 4.46 1.57 -9.48
N PRO A 35 4.46 1.11 -8.21
CA PRO A 35 4.77 -0.27 -7.90
C PRO A 35 3.73 -1.23 -8.48
N ARG A 36 4.17 -2.47 -8.74
CA ARG A 36 3.35 -3.50 -9.38
C ARG A 36 2.37 -4.13 -8.37
N PRO A 37 1.26 -4.72 -8.81
CA PRO A 37 0.35 -5.47 -7.94
C PRO A 37 1.06 -6.57 -7.13
N ALA A 38 1.91 -7.38 -7.78
CA ALA A 38 2.63 -8.46 -7.09
C ALA A 38 3.55 -7.97 -5.96
N SER A 39 4.15 -6.77 -6.07
CA SER A 39 4.93 -6.18 -4.98
C SER A 39 4.06 -5.73 -3.82
N PHE A 40 2.79 -5.37 -4.07
CA PHE A 40 1.85 -5.07 -2.99
C PHE A 40 1.48 -6.34 -2.22
N ASP A 41 1.20 -7.44 -2.92
CA ASP A 41 0.82 -8.70 -2.26
C ASP A 41 1.93 -9.17 -1.31
N GLN A 42 3.19 -9.08 -1.73
CA GLN A 42 4.34 -9.35 -0.87
C GLN A 42 4.39 -8.39 0.33
N TYR A 43 4.37 -7.08 0.07
CA TYR A 43 4.39 -6.05 1.12
C TYR A 43 3.29 -6.25 2.17
N ALA A 44 2.05 -6.47 1.73
CA ALA A 44 0.90 -6.61 2.62
C ALA A 44 0.94 -7.94 3.39
N THR A 45 1.45 -9.01 2.79
CA THR A 45 1.68 -10.29 3.49
C THR A 45 2.72 -10.14 4.59
N GLU A 46 3.84 -9.48 4.30
CA GLU A 46 4.91 -9.21 5.26
C GLU A 46 4.38 -8.34 6.41
N ARG A 47 3.66 -7.25 6.12
CA ARG A 47 3.08 -6.37 7.14
C ARG A 47 2.02 -7.03 8.00
N LEU A 48 1.16 -7.85 7.41
CA LEU A 48 0.17 -8.59 8.19
C LEU A 48 0.85 -9.63 9.07
N SER A 49 1.86 -10.34 8.56
CA SER A 49 2.63 -11.32 9.35
C SER A 49 3.40 -10.66 10.49
N GLU A 50 3.96 -9.47 10.25
CA GLU A 50 4.63 -8.67 11.28
C GLU A 50 3.64 -8.27 12.37
N TYR A 51 2.50 -7.68 12.01
CA TYR A 51 1.45 -7.30 12.96
C TYR A 51 0.97 -8.49 13.81
N LEU A 52 0.73 -9.64 13.17
CA LEU A 52 0.30 -10.84 13.89
C LEU A 52 1.38 -11.31 14.88
N GLN A 53 2.65 -11.21 14.53
CA GLN A 53 3.75 -11.63 15.41
C GLN A 53 4.04 -10.64 16.54
N THR A 54 3.92 -9.33 16.29
CA THR A 54 4.34 -8.29 17.25
C THR A 54 3.22 -7.78 18.13
N GLU A 55 1.97 -7.80 17.65
CA GLU A 55 0.81 -7.29 18.40
C GLU A 55 -0.12 -8.42 18.83
N VAL A 56 -0.48 -9.34 17.92
CA VAL A 56 -1.52 -10.35 18.21
C VAL A 56 -1.00 -11.55 19.00
N CYS A 57 0.13 -12.14 18.62
CA CYS A 57 0.66 -13.33 19.30
C CYS A 57 1.10 -13.08 20.76
N PRO A 58 1.65 -11.90 21.14
CA PRO A 58 1.92 -11.59 22.55
C PRO A 58 0.64 -11.56 23.39
N ASP A 59 -0.47 -11.07 22.84
CA ASP A 59 -1.76 -10.98 23.52
C ASP A 59 -2.43 -12.35 23.74
N ALA A 60 -2.00 -13.39 23.02
CA ALA A 60 -2.45 -14.78 23.24
C ALA A 60 -1.95 -15.37 24.59
N GLY A 61 -1.04 -14.67 25.28
CA GLY A 61 -0.46 -15.08 26.55
C GLY A 61 0.80 -15.93 26.41
N SER A 62 1.68 -15.84 27.41
CA SER A 62 3.06 -16.37 27.37
C SER A 62 3.20 -17.86 27.02
N LEU A 63 2.21 -18.69 27.36
CA LEU A 63 2.23 -20.13 27.04
C LEU A 63 1.95 -20.42 25.56
N LEU A 64 1.22 -19.53 24.88
CA LEU A 64 0.77 -19.72 23.49
C LEU A 64 1.53 -18.84 22.49
N THR A 65 2.25 -17.81 22.93
CA THR A 65 2.99 -16.90 22.04
C THR A 65 3.90 -17.65 21.07
N GLY A 66 4.68 -18.63 21.54
CA GLY A 66 5.58 -19.40 20.66
C GLY A 66 4.83 -20.24 19.60
N ALA A 67 3.73 -20.88 19.99
CA ALA A 67 2.89 -21.65 19.07
C ALA A 67 2.18 -20.74 18.05
N CYS A 68 1.72 -19.56 18.49
CA CYS A 68 1.14 -18.55 17.62
C CYS A 68 2.16 -18.06 16.58
N SER A 69 3.35 -17.65 17.02
CA SER A 69 4.40 -17.18 16.11
C SER A 69 4.79 -18.26 15.09
N GLN A 70 4.92 -19.52 15.53
CA GLN A 70 5.18 -20.64 14.62
C GLN A 70 4.06 -20.82 13.60
N ALA A 71 2.79 -20.74 14.03
CA ALA A 71 1.65 -20.84 13.12
C ALA A 71 1.65 -19.72 12.06
N ILE A 72 2.00 -18.49 12.42
CA ILE A 72 2.12 -17.38 11.45
C ILE A 72 3.23 -17.66 10.42
N GLN A 73 4.37 -18.19 10.86
CA GLN A 73 5.50 -18.50 9.99
C GLN A 73 5.20 -19.67 9.05
N ASP A 74 4.51 -20.71 9.53
CA ASP A 74 4.18 -21.89 8.73
C ASP A 74 3.07 -21.63 7.70
N ASN A 75 2.24 -20.60 7.92
CA ASN A 75 1.04 -20.32 7.12
C ASN A 75 1.15 -19.06 6.22
N GLN A 76 2.37 -18.66 5.83
CA GLN A 76 2.58 -17.49 4.94
C GLN A 76 1.74 -17.53 3.66
N THR A 77 1.55 -18.71 3.06
CA THR A 77 0.70 -18.87 1.87
C THR A 77 -0.78 -18.57 2.15
N ALA A 78 -1.28 -18.92 3.34
CA ALA A 78 -2.65 -18.63 3.74
C ALA A 78 -2.83 -17.12 3.98
N ILE A 79 -1.84 -16.47 4.61
CA ILE A 79 -1.82 -15.02 4.83
C ILE A 79 -1.79 -14.28 3.49
N ALA A 80 -0.94 -14.70 2.56
CA ALA A 80 -0.89 -14.14 1.21
C ALA A 80 -2.23 -14.32 0.47
N SER A 81 -2.88 -15.48 0.61
CA SER A 81 -4.21 -15.69 0.03
C SER A 81 -5.27 -14.79 0.68
N LEU A 82 -5.17 -14.50 1.98
CA LEU A 82 -6.11 -13.61 2.66
C LEU A 82 -5.97 -12.18 2.11
N VAL A 83 -4.74 -11.67 2.03
CA VAL A 83 -4.43 -10.37 1.44
C VAL A 83 -4.95 -10.30 0.00
N ALA A 84 -4.57 -11.25 -0.85
CA ALA A 84 -4.93 -11.23 -2.27
C ALA A 84 -6.45 -11.26 -2.50
N LYS A 85 -7.21 -11.98 -1.66
CA LYS A 85 -8.69 -12.04 -1.74
C LYS A 85 -9.35 -10.81 -1.12
N GLY A 86 -8.75 -10.24 -0.07
CA GLY A 86 -9.28 -9.09 0.67
C GLY A 86 -8.94 -7.74 0.05
N THR A 87 -8.00 -7.69 -0.89
CA THR A 87 -7.53 -6.45 -1.52
C THR A 87 -8.20 -6.16 -2.86
N ARG A 88 -8.65 -4.93 -3.03
CA ARG A 88 -9.03 -4.32 -4.31
C ARG A 88 -8.06 -3.20 -4.67
N ARG A 89 -7.60 -3.18 -5.92
CA ARG A 89 -6.68 -2.16 -6.45
C ARG A 89 -7.38 -1.19 -7.40
N GLU A 90 -7.12 0.09 -7.20
CA GLU A 90 -7.49 1.18 -8.10
C GLU A 90 -6.22 1.85 -8.64
N ASN A 91 -6.00 1.80 -9.96
CA ASN A 91 -4.82 2.38 -10.59
C ASN A 91 -5.17 3.72 -11.24
N TYR A 92 -4.50 4.79 -10.85
CA TYR A 92 -4.68 6.15 -11.38
C TYR A 92 -3.56 6.56 -12.34
N GLY A 93 -2.71 5.62 -12.75
CA GLY A 93 -1.57 5.85 -13.65
C GLY A 93 -0.32 6.26 -12.89
N LEU A 94 -0.35 7.40 -12.20
CA LEU A 94 0.80 7.92 -11.44
C LEU A 94 0.94 7.31 -10.03
N TRP A 95 -0.17 6.84 -9.46
CA TRP A 95 -0.23 6.12 -8.19
C TRP A 95 -1.29 5.02 -8.28
N SER A 96 -1.34 4.17 -7.26
CA SER A 96 -2.40 3.19 -7.08
C SER A 96 -2.93 3.29 -5.64
N VAL A 97 -4.21 2.99 -5.43
CA VAL A 97 -4.81 2.84 -4.10
C VAL A 97 -5.22 1.38 -3.92
N TYR A 98 -4.91 0.82 -2.75
CA TYR A 98 -5.20 -0.55 -2.38
C TYR A 98 -6.10 -0.53 -1.16
N GLN A 99 -7.31 -1.06 -1.32
CA GLN A 99 -8.31 -1.16 -0.28
C GLN A 99 -8.35 -2.61 0.18
N THR A 100 -7.94 -2.87 1.41
CA THR A 100 -7.81 -4.22 1.95
C THR A 100 -8.79 -4.41 3.10
N ASN A 101 -9.66 -5.40 2.96
CA ASN A 101 -10.55 -5.85 4.04
C ASN A 101 -9.94 -7.13 4.62
N LEU A 102 -9.52 -7.07 5.87
CA LEU A 102 -8.94 -8.19 6.59
C LEU A 102 -9.93 -8.67 7.65
N SER A 103 -10.43 -9.90 7.50
CA SER A 103 -11.03 -10.63 8.62
C SER A 103 -9.99 -11.61 9.11
N LEU A 104 -9.71 -11.61 10.41
CA LEU A 104 -8.74 -12.51 11.02
C LEU A 104 -9.36 -13.87 11.38
N ASP A 105 -10.68 -14.02 11.27
CA ASP A 105 -11.41 -15.29 11.52
C ASP A 105 -10.78 -16.50 10.79
N PRO A 106 -10.36 -16.39 9.51
CA PRO A 106 -9.79 -17.54 8.79
C PRO A 106 -8.39 -17.94 9.24
N LEU A 107 -7.66 -17.05 9.94
CA LEU A 107 -6.27 -17.28 10.35
C LEU A 107 -6.16 -17.80 11.79
N LEU A 108 -7.05 -17.36 12.66
CA LEU A 108 -7.06 -17.70 14.08
C LEU A 108 -8.46 -18.15 14.47
N PRO A 109 -8.88 -19.39 14.14
CA PRO A 109 -10.19 -19.88 14.51
C PRO A 109 -10.36 -19.86 16.04
N SER A 110 -11.09 -18.85 16.53
CA SER A 110 -11.73 -18.78 17.85
C SER A 110 -10.88 -19.24 19.05
N LEU A 111 -9.60 -18.86 19.11
CA LEU A 111 -8.74 -19.13 20.27
C LEU A 111 -9.01 -18.15 21.44
N LEU A 112 -9.87 -17.17 21.22
CA LEU A 112 -10.38 -16.22 22.21
C LEU A 112 -11.92 -16.27 22.09
N ASP A 113 -12.64 -16.28 23.20
CA ASP A 113 -14.12 -16.40 23.30
C ASP A 113 -14.91 -15.22 22.65
N GLY A 114 -14.39 -14.58 21.61
CA GLY A 114 -14.98 -13.42 20.93
C GLY A 114 -14.77 -13.46 19.41
N SER A 115 -15.63 -12.75 18.68
CA SER A 115 -15.45 -12.46 17.26
C SER A 115 -14.15 -11.70 17.05
N LEU A 116 -13.29 -12.14 16.13
CA LEU A 116 -12.08 -11.39 15.82
C LEU A 116 -12.44 -10.09 15.09
N PRO A 117 -11.75 -8.98 15.40
CA PRO A 117 -12.01 -7.72 14.73
C PRO A 117 -11.74 -7.82 13.24
N SER A 118 -12.57 -7.14 12.46
CA SER A 118 -12.32 -6.93 11.04
C SER A 118 -11.61 -5.59 10.83
N TYR A 119 -10.67 -5.51 9.91
CA TYR A 119 -9.93 -4.29 9.63
C TYR A 119 -10.11 -3.86 8.18
N TYR A 120 -10.25 -2.54 8.01
CA TYR A 120 -10.20 -1.88 6.72
C TYR A 120 -8.93 -1.04 6.62
N VAL A 121 -8.08 -1.35 5.64
CA VAL A 121 -6.81 -0.67 5.43
C VAL A 121 -6.75 -0.09 4.02
N GLU A 122 -6.45 1.19 3.90
CA GLU A 122 -6.11 1.83 2.63
C GLU A 122 -4.62 2.11 2.56
N THR A 123 -4.00 1.66 1.48
CA THR A 123 -2.59 1.86 1.18
C THR A 123 -2.43 2.54 -0.16
N ILE A 124 -1.59 3.57 -0.23
CA ILE A 124 -1.20 4.20 -1.49
C ILE A 124 0.13 3.60 -1.98
N GLY A 125 0.16 3.20 -3.25
CA GLY A 125 1.36 2.82 -3.97
C GLY A 125 1.85 3.96 -4.85
N ILE A 126 3.06 4.46 -4.59
CA ILE A 126 3.68 5.58 -5.32
C ILE A 126 5.20 5.51 -5.17
N LEU A 127 5.96 5.93 -6.19
CA LEU A 127 7.43 6.05 -6.12
C LEU A 127 8.15 4.79 -5.56
N ASN A 128 7.85 3.62 -6.12
CA ASN A 128 8.36 2.30 -5.69
C ASN A 128 8.02 1.92 -4.23
N GLY A 129 7.12 2.64 -3.56
CA GLY A 129 6.78 2.43 -2.16
C GLY A 129 5.29 2.25 -1.93
N PHE A 130 4.97 1.74 -0.73
CA PHE A 130 3.63 1.57 -0.21
C PHE A 130 3.51 2.28 1.14
N HIS A 131 2.42 3.01 1.34
CA HIS A 131 2.16 3.75 2.56
C HIS A 131 0.70 3.60 2.99
N ILE A 132 0.48 3.18 4.25
CA ILE A 132 -0.85 3.12 4.83
C ILE A 132 -1.33 4.55 5.07
N ILE A 133 -2.48 4.90 4.49
CA ILE A 133 -3.12 6.22 4.67
C ILE A 133 -4.32 6.15 5.59
N LYS A 134 -4.89 4.95 5.75
CA LYS A 134 -6.07 4.71 6.57
C LYS A 134 -6.03 3.29 7.13
N ALA A 135 -6.31 3.15 8.42
CA ALA A 135 -6.50 1.87 9.09
C ALA A 135 -7.61 2.03 10.12
N GLU A 136 -8.69 1.27 9.98
CA GLU A 136 -9.87 1.31 10.85
C GLU A 136 -10.28 -0.10 11.21
N GLU A 137 -10.64 -0.30 12.48
CA GLU A 137 -11.36 -1.48 12.93
C GLU A 137 -12.85 -1.35 12.54
N ARG A 138 -13.46 -2.46 12.16
CA ARG A 138 -14.86 -2.59 11.75
C ARG A 138 -15.58 -3.66 12.55
#